data_AF-A0A3D0ZCK0-F1
#
_entry.id   AF-A0A3D0ZCK0-F1
#
_cell.length_a   1.000
_cell.length_b   1.000
_cell.length_c   1.000
_cell.angle_alpha   90.00
_cell.angle_beta   90.00
_cell.angle_gamma   90.00
#
_symmetry.space_group_name_H-M   'P 1'
#
loop_
_entity.id
_entity.type
_entity.pdbx_description
1 polymer ?
#
loop_
_entity_poly.entity_id
_entity_poly.type
_entity_poly.pdbx_seq_one_letter_code
_entity_poly.pdbx_strand_id
1 'polypeptide(L)'
;MAYSREDIIEQVNTALGNPAKLYTEDFINYTESVGGVRYTEIAASRIAEADSLTALSGIPTISRKKSYKTKTHAALAERTKPDNSRRDEEWIAKKDMYGKSFKRIGKVLDFQIPLKDTSDDSVGKIDLLSYN
;
A
#
# COMPACT_ATOMS: atom_id res chain seq x y z
N MET A 1 -2.25 24.72 -2.79
CA MET A 1 -3.67 25.14 -2.83
C MET A 1 -4.34 24.56 -1.59
N ALA A 2 -5.16 25.33 -0.89
CA ALA A 2 -5.91 24.81 0.25
C ALA A 2 -7.26 24.29 -0.27
N TYR A 3 -7.56 23.02 -0.02
CA TYR A 3 -8.84 22.40 -0.35
C TYR A 3 -9.89 22.72 0.72
N SER A 4 -11.13 22.90 0.28
CA SER A 4 -12.29 22.96 1.16
C SER A 4 -12.63 21.57 1.72
N ARG A 5 -13.57 21.49 2.68
CA ARG A 5 -14.08 20.20 3.16
C ARG A 5 -14.79 19.46 2.03
N GLU A 6 -15.57 20.20 1.25
CA GLU A 6 -16.37 19.69 0.13
C GLU A 6 -15.47 19.15 -0.98
N ASP A 7 -14.34 19.81 -1.26
CA ASP A 7 -13.37 19.34 -2.28
C ASP A 7 -12.81 17.96 -1.92
N ILE A 8 -12.47 17.73 -0.64
CA ILE A 8 -11.96 16.43 -0.19
C ILE A 8 -13.05 15.35 -0.30
N ILE A 9 -14.30 15.69 0.03
CA ILE A 9 -15.42 14.76 -0.10
C ILE A 9 -15.65 14.40 -1.58
N GLU A 10 -15.57 15.37 -2.49
CA GLU A 10 -15.72 15.14 -3.93
C GLU A 10 -14.58 14.26 -4.48
N GLN A 11 -13.35 14.46 -4.02
CA GLN A 11 -12.22 13.60 -4.38
C GLN A 11 -12.43 12.16 -3.91
N VAL A 12 -12.91 11.96 -2.68
CA VAL A 12 -13.27 10.63 -2.17
C VAL A 12 -14.38 10.00 -3.01
N ASN A 13 -15.46 10.73 -3.31
CA ASN A 13 -16.56 10.23 -4.11
C ASN A 13 -16.12 9.81 -5.53
N THR A 14 -15.26 10.62 -6.14
CA THR A 14 -14.67 10.32 -7.45
C THR A 14 -13.84 9.04 -7.39
N ALA A 15 -12.99 8.89 -6.38
CA ALA A 15 -12.16 7.72 -6.17
C ALA A 15 -12.96 6.44 -5.87
N LEU A 16 -14.10 6.57 -5.18
CA LEU A 16 -15.01 5.45 -4.91
C LEU A 16 -15.67 4.89 -6.20
N GLY A 17 -15.59 5.61 -7.33
CA GLY A 17 -15.93 5.08 -8.65
C GLY A 17 -14.97 3.97 -9.12
N ASN A 18 -13.74 3.95 -8.59
CA ASN A 18 -12.78 2.85 -8.76
C ASN A 18 -12.12 2.52 -7.42
N PRO A 19 -12.85 1.85 -6.50
CA PRO A 19 -12.44 1.69 -5.11
C PRO A 19 -11.13 0.90 -4.96
N ALA A 20 -10.79 0.07 -5.95
CA ALA A 20 -9.54 -0.68 -5.99
C ALA A 20 -8.29 0.22 -6.11
N LYS A 21 -8.43 1.48 -6.55
CA LYS A 21 -7.34 2.46 -6.70
C LYS A 21 -7.35 3.57 -5.65
N LEU A 22 -8.28 3.55 -4.71
CA LEU A 22 -8.45 4.57 -3.68
C LEU A 22 -7.14 4.89 -2.93
N TYR A 23 -6.32 3.87 -2.63
CA TYR A 23 -5.04 4.04 -1.92
C TYR A 23 -3.95 4.76 -2.73
N THR A 24 -4.17 4.96 -4.03
CA THR A 24 -3.23 5.65 -4.93
C THR A 24 -3.53 7.13 -5.09
N GLU A 25 -4.67 7.59 -4.58
CA GLU A 25 -5.11 8.98 -4.71
C GLU A 25 -4.25 9.93 -3.87
N ASP A 26 -3.94 11.10 -4.43
CA ASP A 26 -3.04 12.07 -3.80
C ASP A 26 -3.55 12.56 -2.43
N PHE A 27 -4.88 12.66 -2.28
CA PHE A 27 -5.51 13.18 -1.05
C PHE A 27 -5.29 12.32 0.19
N ILE A 28 -4.93 11.05 0.00
CA ILE A 28 -4.56 10.15 1.10
C ILE A 28 -3.29 10.63 1.80
N ASN A 29 -2.41 11.34 1.07
CA ASN A 29 -1.12 11.82 1.58
C ASN A 29 -1.16 13.28 2.06
N TYR A 30 -2.33 13.93 2.05
CA TYR A 30 -2.42 15.31 2.52
C TYR A 30 -2.19 15.39 4.03
N THR A 31 -1.45 16.41 4.46
CA THR A 31 -1.07 16.61 5.87
C THR A 31 -1.74 17.83 6.50
N GLU A 32 -2.39 18.62 5.66
CA GLU A 32 -3.03 19.88 5.97
C GLU A 32 -4.40 19.69 6.65
N SER A 33 -5.02 20.81 7.03
CA SER A 33 -6.30 20.83 7.74
C SER A 33 -7.14 22.01 7.29
N VAL A 34 -8.46 21.86 7.36
CA VAL A 34 -9.45 22.92 7.12
C VAL A 34 -10.37 23.04 8.33
N GLY A 35 -10.55 24.26 8.83
CA GLY A 35 -11.39 24.49 10.02
C GLY A 35 -10.93 23.71 11.26
N GLY A 36 -9.64 23.39 11.38
CA GLY A 36 -9.09 22.58 12.48
C GLY A 36 -9.24 21.07 12.33
N VAL A 37 -9.81 20.58 11.22
CA VAL A 37 -9.95 19.15 10.92
C VAL A 37 -8.99 18.75 9.81
N ARG A 38 -8.23 17.66 10.02
CA ARG A 38 -7.30 17.13 9.02
C ARG A 38 -8.05 16.61 7.80
N TYR A 39 -7.49 16.79 6.61
CA TYR A 39 -8.07 16.23 5.39
C TYR A 39 -8.22 14.70 5.46
N THR A 40 -7.27 14.01 6.10
CA THR A 40 -7.36 12.55 6.33
C THR A 40 -8.58 12.15 7.17
N GLU A 41 -8.98 12.96 8.15
CA GLU A 41 -10.16 12.70 8.99
C GLU A 41 -11.46 12.92 8.21
N ILE A 42 -11.51 13.94 7.35
CA ILE A 42 -12.65 14.20 6.47
C ILE A 42 -12.81 13.02 5.50
N ALA A 43 -11.72 12.59 4.88
CA ALA A 43 -11.72 11.46 3.96
C ALA A 43 -12.11 10.14 4.67
N ALA A 44 -11.52 9.86 5.83
CA ALA A 44 -11.84 8.67 6.62
C ALA A 44 -13.32 8.64 7.04
N SER A 45 -13.86 9.77 7.51
CA SER A 45 -15.27 9.89 7.86
C SER A 45 -16.17 9.57 6.66
N ARG A 46 -15.86 10.12 5.48
CA ARG A 46 -16.65 9.87 4.27
C ARG A 46 -16.56 8.40 3.81
N ILE A 47 -15.38 7.80 3.90
CA ILE A 47 -15.15 6.39 3.54
C ILE A 47 -15.90 5.45 4.51
N ALA A 48 -16.04 5.84 5.78
CA ALA A 48 -16.73 5.04 6.81
C ALA A 48 -18.26 5.06 6.68
N GLU A 49 -18.84 5.90 5.82
CA GLU A 49 -20.27 5.93 5.56
C GLU A 49 -20.73 4.66 4.80
N ALA A 50 -21.98 4.24 5.03
CA ALA A 50 -22.48 2.93 4.59
C ALA A 50 -22.49 2.73 3.06
N ASP A 51 -22.73 3.80 2.31
CA ASP A 51 -22.68 3.81 0.84
C ASP A 51 -21.24 3.63 0.34
N SER A 52 -20.26 4.29 0.97
CA SER A 52 -18.83 4.12 0.68
C SER A 52 -18.35 2.70 0.96
N LEU A 53 -18.76 2.11 2.09
CA LEU A 53 -18.43 0.72 2.43
C LEU A 53 -19.02 -0.27 1.42
N THR A 54 -20.22 0.01 0.90
CA THR A 54 -20.82 -0.79 -0.17
C THR A 54 -19.98 -0.74 -1.44
N ALA A 55 -19.48 0.44 -1.83
CA ALA A 55 -18.57 0.56 -2.98
C ALA A 55 -17.26 -0.25 -2.76
N LEU A 56 -16.68 -0.19 -1.56
CA LEU A 56 -15.47 -0.97 -1.20
C LEU A 56 -15.71 -2.48 -1.25
N SER A 57 -16.91 -2.96 -0.93
CA SER A 57 -17.25 -4.39 -1.02
C SER A 57 -17.22 -4.93 -2.45
N GLY A 58 -17.30 -4.04 -3.46
CA GLY A 58 -17.18 -4.37 -4.87
C GLY A 58 -15.74 -4.56 -5.37
N ILE A 59 -14.72 -4.37 -4.50
CA ILE A 59 -13.32 -4.59 -4.90
C ILE A 59 -13.11 -6.08 -5.21
N PRO A 60 -12.69 -6.43 -6.43
CA PRO A 60 -12.51 -7.83 -6.81
C PRO A 60 -11.38 -8.47 -5.99
N THR A 61 -11.65 -9.67 -5.48
CA THR A 61 -10.62 -10.45 -4.79
C THR A 61 -9.63 -11.01 -5.81
N ILE A 62 -8.36 -10.66 -5.66
CA ILE A 62 -7.28 -11.20 -6.48
C ILE A 62 -6.76 -12.47 -5.81
N SER A 63 -7.04 -13.61 -6.44
CA SER A 63 -6.52 -14.90 -5.98
C SER A 63 -5.26 -15.26 -6.75
N ARG A 64 -4.11 -15.17 -6.08
CA ARG A 64 -2.83 -15.58 -6.65
C ARG A 64 -2.75 -17.09 -6.68
N LYS A 65 -2.47 -17.68 -7.86
CA LYS A 65 -2.29 -19.15 -7.99
C LYS A 65 -0.88 -19.60 -7.65
N LYS A 66 0.09 -18.68 -7.78
CA LYS A 66 1.52 -18.94 -7.55
C LYS A 66 1.90 -18.62 -6.11
N SER A 67 3.00 -19.23 -5.65
CA SER A 67 3.57 -18.92 -4.34
C SER A 67 3.89 -17.42 -4.18
N TYR A 68 3.74 -16.91 -2.95
CA TYR A 68 4.22 -15.58 -2.56
C TYR A 68 5.74 -15.53 -2.41
N LYS A 69 6.42 -16.68 -2.36
CA LYS A 69 7.88 -16.76 -2.25
C LYS A 69 8.55 -16.63 -3.61
N THR A 70 9.33 -15.57 -3.79
CA THR A 70 10.05 -15.25 -5.02
C THR A 70 11.46 -15.81 -4.98
N LYS A 71 11.74 -16.82 -5.83
CA LYS A 71 13.04 -17.54 -5.82
C LYS A 71 14.26 -16.63 -6.02
N THR A 72 14.11 -15.53 -6.75
CA THR A 72 15.21 -14.61 -7.06
C THR A 72 15.57 -13.69 -5.89
N HIS A 73 14.73 -13.55 -4.87
CA HIS A 73 14.95 -12.61 -3.78
C HIS A 73 16.13 -12.98 -2.89
N ALA A 74 16.43 -14.28 -2.76
CA ALA A 74 17.64 -14.74 -2.06
C ALA A 74 18.93 -14.15 -2.67
N ALA A 75 19.07 -14.24 -4.00
CA ALA A 75 20.22 -13.66 -4.71
C ALA A 75 20.22 -12.12 -4.68
N LEU A 76 19.05 -11.49 -4.52
CA LEU A 76 18.95 -10.04 -4.36
C LEU A 76 19.49 -9.62 -3.00
N ALA A 77 19.17 -10.33 -1.92
CA ALA A 77 19.63 -10.04 -0.56
C ALA A 77 21.16 -9.98 -0.42
N GLU A 78 21.91 -10.55 -1.35
CA GLU A 78 23.39 -10.53 -1.37
C GLU A 78 23.97 -9.26 -2.04
N ARG A 79 23.21 -8.51 -2.86
CA ARG A 79 23.73 -7.35 -3.63
C ARG A 79 23.86 -6.06 -2.83
N THR A 80 24.91 -5.27 -2.95
CA THR A 80 25.05 -3.98 -2.23
C THR A 80 24.09 -2.89 -2.76
N LYS A 81 23.65 -1.98 -1.87
CA LYS A 81 22.88 -0.79 -2.24
C LYS A 81 23.71 0.15 -3.13
N PRO A 82 23.22 0.57 -4.31
CA PRO A 82 23.86 1.62 -5.08
C PRO A 82 23.84 2.95 -4.34
N ASP A 83 24.93 3.72 -4.39
CA ASP A 83 25.09 4.99 -3.68
C ASP A 83 24.01 6.04 -4.01
N ASN A 84 23.42 5.97 -5.21
CA ASN A 84 22.37 6.87 -5.68
C ASN A 84 20.93 6.36 -5.45
N SER A 85 20.76 5.23 -4.76
CA SER A 85 19.43 4.64 -4.55
C SER A 85 18.65 5.38 -3.45
N ARG A 86 17.52 5.99 -3.82
CA ARG A 86 16.56 6.63 -2.90
C ARG A 86 15.53 5.66 -2.29
N ARG A 87 15.76 4.36 -2.39
CA ARG A 87 14.81 3.31 -1.97
C ARG A 87 15.25 2.66 -0.67
N ASP A 88 15.43 3.48 0.35
CA ASP A 88 16.03 3.06 1.62
C ASP A 88 15.23 1.95 2.29
N GLU A 89 13.90 2.08 2.30
CA GLU A 89 12.98 1.08 2.83
C GLU A 89 13.08 -0.27 2.10
N GLU A 90 13.10 -0.26 0.76
CA GLU A 90 13.26 -1.47 -0.04
C GLU A 90 14.59 -2.18 0.30
N TRP A 91 15.66 -1.41 0.50
CA TRP A 91 16.96 -1.94 0.85
C TRP A 91 17.00 -2.53 2.26
N ILE A 92 16.38 -1.88 3.24
CA ILE A 92 16.26 -2.41 4.61
C ILE A 92 15.53 -3.75 4.59
N ALA A 93 14.37 -3.84 3.93
CA ALA A 93 13.60 -5.07 3.83
C ALA A 93 14.43 -6.21 3.20
N LYS A 94 15.14 -5.89 2.11
CA LYS A 94 15.94 -6.83 1.33
C LYS A 94 17.21 -7.30 2.04
N LYS A 95 17.94 -6.40 2.70
CA LYS A 95 19.27 -6.67 3.29
C LYS A 95 19.22 -7.03 4.75
N ASP A 96 18.46 -6.24 5.50
CA ASP A 96 18.52 -6.28 6.94
C ASP A 96 17.43 -7.17 7.52
N MET A 97 16.33 -7.37 6.80
CA MET A 97 15.18 -8.11 7.32
C MET A 97 15.00 -9.50 6.70
N TYR A 98 15.19 -9.66 5.38
CA TYR A 98 14.92 -10.93 4.68
C TYR A 98 15.61 -12.13 5.34
N GLY A 99 14.83 -13.17 5.64
CA GLY A 99 15.29 -14.41 6.27
C GLY A 99 15.56 -14.32 7.77
N LYS A 100 15.54 -13.12 8.38
CA LYS A 100 15.77 -12.91 9.81
C LYS A 100 14.45 -12.90 10.59
N SER A 101 14.55 -13.16 11.89
CA SER A 101 13.42 -13.15 12.82
C SER A 101 13.48 -11.96 13.75
N PHE A 102 12.33 -11.33 13.98
CA PHE A 102 12.18 -10.19 14.87
C PHE A 102 11.06 -10.45 15.87
N LYS A 103 11.24 -9.99 17.10
CA LYS A 103 10.36 -10.30 18.24
C LYS A 103 8.87 -9.97 18.01
N ARG A 104 8.56 -8.92 17.24
CA ARG A 104 7.17 -8.45 17.03
C ARG A 104 6.55 -8.86 15.69
N ILE A 105 7.36 -9.15 14.69
CA ILE A 105 6.89 -9.43 13.32
C ILE A 105 7.17 -10.87 12.88
N GLY A 106 7.96 -11.64 13.63
CA GLY A 106 8.33 -13.01 13.28
C GLY A 106 9.47 -13.10 12.26
N LYS A 107 9.57 -14.23 11.57
CA LYS A 107 10.54 -14.47 10.50
C LYS A 107 10.07 -13.86 9.20
N VAL A 108 10.88 -12.99 8.61
CA VAL A 108 10.61 -12.40 7.29
C VAL A 108 10.90 -13.44 6.22
N LEU A 109 9.85 -13.87 5.53
CA LEU A 109 9.89 -14.90 4.50
C LEU A 109 10.18 -14.32 3.12
N ASP A 110 9.63 -13.13 2.84
CA ASP A 110 9.81 -12.44 1.58
C ASP A 110 9.50 -10.94 1.68
N PHE A 111 9.87 -10.17 0.65
CA PHE A 111 9.68 -8.72 0.54
C PHE A 111 9.21 -8.32 -0.87
N GLN A 112 8.60 -7.14 -1.03
CA GLN A 112 8.18 -6.56 -2.32
C GLN A 112 7.43 -7.55 -3.23
N ILE A 113 6.48 -8.29 -2.66
CA ILE A 113 5.76 -9.37 -3.35
C ILE A 113 4.63 -8.76 -4.17
N PRO A 114 4.64 -8.90 -5.51
CA PRO A 114 3.57 -8.35 -6.32
C PRO A 114 2.23 -9.01 -6.01
N LEU A 115 1.17 -8.21 -5.86
CA LEU A 115 -0.20 -8.74 -5.71
C LEU A 115 -0.73 -9.32 -7.04
N LYS A 116 -0.19 -8.84 -8.17
CA LYS A 116 -0.60 -9.26 -9.51
C LYS A 116 -0.31 -10.72 -9.80
N ASP A 117 -1.25 -11.38 -10.46
CA ASP A 117 -1.06 -12.76 -10.96
C ASP A 117 -0.44 -12.74 -12.36
N THR A 118 -0.77 -11.71 -13.17
CA THR A 118 -0.25 -11.50 -14.52
C THR A 118 0.62 -10.24 -14.64
N SER A 119 1.27 -10.02 -15.79
CA SER A 119 2.06 -8.80 -16.04
C SER A 119 1.20 -7.55 -16.12
N ASP A 120 -0.04 -7.70 -16.58
CA ASP A 120 -0.92 -6.62 -17.02
C ASP A 120 -1.80 -6.09 -15.89
N ASP A 121 -1.87 -6.80 -14.75
CA ASP A 121 -2.61 -6.30 -13.59
C ASP A 121 -1.87 -5.09 -12.98
N SER A 122 -2.59 -3.96 -12.90
CA SER A 122 -2.12 -2.71 -12.31
C SER A 122 -2.43 -2.66 -10.81
N VAL A 123 -1.94 -3.65 -10.07
CA VAL A 123 -2.20 -3.80 -8.64
C VAL A 123 -0.92 -3.68 -7.83
N GLY A 124 -1.05 -3.29 -6.56
CA GLY A 124 0.07 -3.00 -5.66
C GLY A 124 0.97 -4.19 -5.33
N LYS A 125 1.79 -4.00 -4.30
CA LYS A 125 2.70 -5.02 -3.77
C LYS A 125 2.54 -5.12 -2.27
N ILE A 126 2.85 -6.29 -1.72
CA ILE A 126 3.06 -6.48 -0.29
C ILE A 126 4.52 -6.16 -0.02
N ASP A 127 4.79 -5.16 0.81
CA ASP A 127 6.17 -4.76 1.09
C ASP A 127 6.93 -5.83 1.89
N LEU A 128 6.27 -6.50 2.84
CA LEU A 128 6.90 -7.51 3.70
C LEU A 128 5.93 -8.65 4.06
N LEU A 129 6.40 -9.90 3.92
CA LEU A 129 5.68 -11.10 4.38
C LEU A 129 6.48 -11.79 5.47
N SER A 130 5.86 -11.96 6.63
CA SER A 130 6.48 -12.63 7.77
C SER A 130 5.53 -13.63 8.43
N TYR A 131 6.11 -14.55 9.20
CA TYR A 131 5.40 -15.57 9.96
C TYR A 131 6.01 -15.69 11.36
N ASN A 132 5.17 -15.77 12.40
CA ASN A 132 5.58 -15.98 13.79
C ASN A 132 5.34 -17.42 14.21
#